data_AF-A0A2M7QPX2-F1
#
_entry.id   AF-A0A2M7QPX2-F1
#
_cell.length_a   1.000
_cell.length_b   1.000
_cell.length_c   1.000
_cell.angle_alpha   90.00
_cell.angle_beta   90.00
_cell.angle_gamma   90.00
#
_symmetry.space_group_name_H-M   'P 1'
#
loop_
_entity.id
_entity.type
_entity.pdbx_description
1 polymer ?
#
loop_
_entity_poly.entity_id
_entity_poly.type
_entity_poly.pdbx_seq_one_letter_code
_entity_poly.pdbx_strand_id
1 'polypeptide(L)'
;AAAVCLLLAMPLSVLAYWGAWARGRNASADLLARGQKVVDASQLARLVRRRGGVSAFAIGPVPLPEKALNRSILCLGAPQTGKSLTMKRMLCEVRRRGDIAIVFDKVGDFTAEFHDEGRGDVLLNPLDARSPDWSPWAEMRDIADAYRMAKSLIPSVEGANNFFHIGAQDLFATLLTRIWRMPDRSLLGLLTCALVMDGKDKAKLLARTAAAKHYEGDHRSGQDVDATMSVYTQALRFLPQTVGGAQDFSIRDFIADAVTRREQAPEAALTAIRERFRAEIAELQKARSLLAAGELRAAFRLIARVTIAVGCH
;
A
#
# COMPACT_ATOMS: atom_id res chain seq x y z
N ALA A 1 56.74 3.09 -58.03
CA ALA A 1 55.99 1.95 -57.47
C ALA A 1 56.02 1.95 -55.93
N ALA A 2 57.19 1.86 -55.28
CA ALA A 2 57.30 1.75 -53.82
C ALA A 2 56.67 2.92 -53.02
N ALA A 3 56.82 4.16 -53.48
CA ALA A 3 56.27 5.34 -52.79
C ALA A 3 54.73 5.39 -52.80
N VAL A 4 54.10 4.91 -53.88
CA VAL A 4 52.63 4.86 -53.99
C VAL A 4 52.04 3.76 -53.10
N CYS A 5 52.74 2.61 -52.98
CA CYS A 5 52.35 1.55 -52.04
C CYS A 5 52.43 2.02 -50.59
N LEU A 6 53.45 2.79 -50.20
CA LEU A 6 53.59 3.36 -48.85
C LEU A 6 52.50 4.39 -48.53
N LEU A 7 52.15 5.25 -49.48
CA LEU A 7 51.11 6.27 -49.31
C LEU A 7 49.70 5.70 -49.17
N LEU A 8 49.40 4.54 -49.78
CA LEU A 8 48.11 3.86 -49.64
C LEU A 8 48.08 2.89 -48.45
N ALA A 9 49.20 2.29 -48.08
CA ALA A 9 49.28 1.35 -46.97
C ALA A 9 49.14 2.05 -45.60
N MET A 10 49.62 3.29 -45.45
CA MET A 10 49.52 4.06 -44.20
C MET A 10 48.06 4.36 -43.80
N PRO A 11 47.21 4.95 -44.65
CA PRO A 11 45.80 5.21 -44.31
C PRO A 11 45.01 3.92 -44.05
N LEU A 12 45.26 2.87 -44.85
CA LEU A 12 44.61 1.58 -44.67
C LEU A 12 45.01 0.91 -43.36
N SER A 13 46.29 0.99 -42.97
CA SER A 13 46.76 0.43 -41.69
C SER A 13 46.27 1.25 -40.50
N VAL A 14 46.15 2.57 -40.61
CA VAL A 14 45.52 3.42 -39.60
C VAL A 14 44.02 3.13 -39.47
N LEU A 15 43.30 2.96 -40.58
CA LEU A 15 41.88 2.58 -40.57
C LEU A 15 41.67 1.17 -40.00
N ALA A 16 42.53 0.23 -40.36
CA ALA A 16 42.52 -1.12 -39.83
C ALA A 16 42.85 -1.12 -38.32
N TYR A 17 43.83 -0.32 -37.90
CA TYR A 17 44.17 -0.13 -36.48
C TYR A 17 43.01 0.50 -35.72
N TRP A 18 42.38 1.55 -36.23
CA TRP A 18 41.19 2.15 -35.61
C TRP A 18 40.01 1.18 -35.55
N GLY A 19 39.78 0.41 -36.61
CA GLY A 19 38.75 -0.64 -36.62
C GLY A 19 39.06 -1.77 -35.64
N ALA A 20 40.32 -2.18 -35.51
CA ALA A 20 40.77 -3.18 -34.56
C ALA A 20 40.74 -2.65 -33.12
N TRP A 21 41.10 -1.39 -32.89
CA TRP A 21 41.07 -0.73 -31.59
C TRP A 21 39.64 -0.47 -31.11
N ALA A 22 38.73 -0.07 -32.01
CA ALA A 22 37.31 0.04 -31.74
C ALA A 22 36.68 -1.32 -31.41
N ARG A 23 37.04 -2.39 -32.15
CA ARG A 23 36.61 -3.77 -31.82
C ARG A 23 37.25 -4.28 -30.54
N GLY A 24 38.53 -3.98 -30.31
CA GLY A 24 39.31 -4.37 -29.14
C GLY A 24 38.74 -3.78 -27.86
N ARG A 25 38.33 -2.51 -27.85
CA ARG A 25 37.61 -1.91 -26.71
C ARG A 25 36.26 -2.58 -26.43
N ASN A 26 35.56 -3.04 -27.46
CA ASN A 26 34.33 -3.83 -27.28
C ASN A 26 34.58 -5.29 -26.88
N ALA A 27 35.78 -5.83 -27.16
CA ALA A 27 36.18 -7.19 -26.80
C ALA A 27 36.85 -7.28 -25.41
N SER A 28 37.51 -6.21 -24.97
CA SER A 28 38.11 -6.06 -23.62
C SER A 28 37.13 -5.47 -22.60
N ALA A 29 36.01 -4.89 -23.03
CA ALA A 29 34.86 -4.73 -22.15
C ALA A 29 34.31 -6.14 -21.92
N ASP A 30 34.71 -6.74 -20.79
CA ASP A 30 34.35 -8.09 -20.36
C ASP A 30 33.08 -8.59 -21.02
N LEU A 31 33.21 -9.71 -21.72
CA LEU A 31 32.11 -10.57 -22.12
C LEU A 31 31.32 -10.93 -20.86
N LEU A 32 30.38 -10.05 -20.47
CA LEU A 32 29.24 -10.36 -19.62
C LEU A 32 28.42 -11.37 -20.40
N ALA A 33 28.90 -12.61 -20.43
CA ALA A 33 28.33 -13.68 -21.19
C ALA A 33 26.87 -13.90 -20.77
N ARG A 34 26.55 -13.66 -19.49
CA ARG A 34 25.24 -13.73 -18.82
C ARG A 34 25.29 -12.91 -17.52
N GLY A 35 24.14 -12.51 -16.97
CA GLY A 35 24.04 -11.91 -15.63
C GLY A 35 23.60 -10.45 -15.60
N GLN A 36 23.74 -9.81 -14.43
CA GLN A 36 23.33 -8.42 -14.22
C GLN A 36 24.39 -7.47 -14.79
N LYS A 37 23.93 -6.43 -15.51
CA LYS A 37 24.79 -5.38 -16.04
C LYS A 37 24.51 -4.08 -15.31
N VAL A 38 25.55 -3.50 -14.72
CA VAL A 38 25.50 -2.14 -14.17
C VAL A 38 25.69 -1.14 -15.30
N VAL A 39 24.83 -0.15 -15.36
CA VAL A 39 24.84 0.93 -16.36
C VAL A 39 24.46 2.24 -15.69
N ASP A 40 24.85 3.36 -16.30
CA ASP A 40 24.44 4.68 -15.83
C ASP A 40 22.93 4.89 -15.98
N ALA A 41 22.38 5.82 -15.19
CA ALA A 41 20.94 6.09 -15.16
C ALA A 41 20.39 6.53 -16.53
N SER A 42 21.14 7.35 -17.29
CA SER A 42 20.74 7.81 -18.62
C SER A 42 20.72 6.66 -19.64
N GLN A 43 21.68 5.73 -19.53
CA GLN A 43 21.73 4.53 -20.35
C GLN A 43 20.59 3.58 -19.99
N LEU A 44 20.32 3.38 -18.69
CA LEU A 44 19.20 2.57 -18.23
C LEU A 44 17.86 3.12 -18.71
N ALA A 45 17.64 4.44 -18.58
CA ALA A 45 16.45 5.10 -19.07
C ALA A 45 16.26 4.89 -20.59
N ARG A 46 17.35 4.96 -21.37
CA ARG A 46 17.30 4.68 -22.81
C ARG A 46 16.97 3.21 -23.10
N LEU A 47 17.54 2.28 -22.34
CA LEU A 47 17.25 0.84 -22.49
C LEU A 47 15.80 0.52 -22.17
N VAL A 48 15.25 1.10 -21.09
CA VAL A 48 13.84 0.93 -20.72
C VAL A 48 12.93 1.51 -21.80
N ARG A 49 13.18 2.74 -22.27
CA ARG A 49 12.38 3.37 -23.35
C ARG A 49 12.43 2.57 -24.66
N ARG A 50 13.59 2.02 -25.05
CA ARG A 50 13.74 1.22 -26.27
C ARG A 50 12.97 -0.09 -26.25
N ARG A 51 12.73 -0.68 -25.07
CA ARG A 51 11.93 -1.91 -24.93
C ARG A 51 10.42 -1.68 -25.07
N GLY A 52 9.97 -0.42 -25.13
CA GLY A 52 8.56 -0.05 -25.20
C GLY A 52 7.81 -0.24 -23.88
N GLY A 53 6.64 0.39 -23.76
CA GLY A 53 5.78 0.30 -22.56
C GLY A 53 6.42 0.95 -21.33
N VAL A 54 6.64 2.26 -21.38
CA VAL A 54 7.12 3.04 -20.23
C VAL A 54 5.94 3.67 -19.50
N SER A 55 5.95 3.55 -18.18
CA SER A 55 4.98 4.22 -17.34
C SER A 55 5.44 5.64 -16.99
N ALA A 56 4.52 6.42 -16.44
CA ALA A 56 4.81 7.73 -15.88
C ALA A 56 5.52 7.65 -14.51
N PHE A 57 5.58 6.46 -13.88
CA PHE A 57 6.35 6.25 -12.67
C PHE A 57 7.84 6.21 -12.98
N ALA A 58 8.65 6.78 -12.10
CA ALA A 58 10.09 6.80 -12.25
C ALA A 58 10.79 6.66 -10.90
N ILE A 59 12.00 6.10 -10.93
CA ILE A 59 12.96 6.14 -9.81
C ILE A 59 14.12 7.03 -10.26
N GLY A 60 14.19 8.24 -9.69
CA GLY A 60 15.09 9.28 -10.19
C GLY A 60 14.79 9.58 -11.67
N PRO A 61 15.79 9.60 -12.55
CA PRO A 61 15.58 9.89 -13.98
C PRO A 61 15.13 8.66 -14.80
N VAL A 62 15.00 7.49 -14.18
CA VAL A 62 14.72 6.22 -14.88
C VAL A 62 13.23 5.91 -14.81
N PRO A 63 12.50 5.92 -15.95
CA PRO A 63 11.10 5.50 -15.96
C PRO A 63 10.99 4.00 -15.68
N LEU A 64 9.90 3.59 -15.02
CA LEU A 64 9.60 2.20 -14.79
C LEU A 64 8.88 1.60 -16.01
N PRO A 65 9.24 0.36 -16.43
CA PRO A 65 8.45 -0.38 -17.39
C PRO A 65 7.03 -0.59 -16.87
N GLU A 66 6.02 -0.45 -17.72
CA GLU A 66 4.61 -0.61 -17.35
C GLU A 66 4.32 -2.00 -16.77
N LYS A 67 4.92 -3.04 -17.35
CA LYS A 67 4.85 -4.42 -16.83
C LYS A 67 5.46 -4.59 -15.43
N ALA A 68 6.31 -3.68 -15.00
CA ALA A 68 6.89 -3.71 -13.66
C ALA A 68 5.97 -3.10 -12.61
N LEU A 69 4.97 -2.28 -12.99
CA LEU A 69 4.02 -1.71 -12.02
C LEU A 69 3.13 -2.77 -11.38
N ASN A 70 2.80 -3.81 -12.14
CA ASN A 70 2.04 -4.96 -11.64
C ASN A 70 2.93 -5.97 -10.88
N ARG A 71 4.21 -5.63 -10.67
CA ARG A 71 5.15 -6.39 -9.85
C ARG A 71 5.46 -5.56 -8.60
N SER A 72 5.45 -6.20 -7.44
CA SER A 72 5.79 -5.52 -6.18
C SER A 72 7.18 -4.88 -6.26
N ILE A 73 7.30 -3.66 -5.76
CA ILE A 73 8.56 -2.92 -5.67
C ILE A 73 9.05 -2.97 -4.23
N LEU A 74 10.32 -3.37 -4.03
CA LEU A 74 10.97 -3.39 -2.73
C LEU A 74 12.04 -2.29 -2.66
N CYS A 75 11.87 -1.35 -1.73
CA CYS A 75 12.84 -0.28 -1.47
C CYS A 75 13.68 -0.62 -0.23
N LEU A 76 14.96 -0.97 -0.43
CA LEU A 76 15.92 -1.26 0.64
C LEU A 76 16.92 -0.11 0.80
N GLY A 77 17.26 0.23 2.04
CA GLY A 77 18.25 1.26 2.34
C GLY A 77 18.24 1.68 3.81
N ALA A 78 19.34 2.28 4.27
CA ALA A 78 19.45 2.82 5.63
C ALA A 78 18.45 3.96 5.90
N PRO A 79 18.18 4.34 7.16
CA PRO A 79 17.44 5.57 7.45
C PRO A 79 18.00 6.77 6.67
N GLN A 80 17.14 7.71 6.27
CA GLN A 80 17.51 8.93 5.54
C GLN A 80 18.10 8.75 4.13
N THR A 81 18.09 7.55 3.54
CA THR A 81 18.55 7.32 2.15
C THR A 81 17.51 7.67 1.07
N GLY A 82 16.44 8.40 1.41
CA GLY A 82 15.43 8.82 0.42
C GLY A 82 14.36 7.78 0.04
N LYS A 83 14.17 6.72 0.84
CA LYS A 83 13.08 5.74 0.62
C LYS A 83 11.69 6.40 0.64
N SER A 84 11.39 7.16 1.69
CA SER A 84 10.10 7.86 1.81
C SER A 84 9.92 8.86 0.67
N LEU A 85 10.97 9.59 0.27
CA LEU A 85 10.91 10.49 -0.88
C LEU A 85 10.54 9.76 -2.18
N THR A 86 11.08 8.56 -2.39
CA THR A 86 10.73 7.73 -3.55
C THR A 86 9.26 7.30 -3.50
N MET A 87 8.76 6.88 -2.34
CA MET A 87 7.35 6.52 -2.14
C MET A 87 6.41 7.72 -2.37
N LYS A 88 6.77 8.91 -1.87
CA LYS A 88 5.99 10.15 -2.09
C LYS A 88 5.88 10.50 -3.57
N ARG A 89 6.97 10.37 -4.34
CA ARG A 89 6.95 10.54 -5.80
C ARG A 89 6.05 9.52 -6.50
N MET A 90 6.04 8.27 -6.05
CA MET A 90 5.11 7.27 -6.57
C MET A 90 3.65 7.63 -6.24
N LEU A 91 3.36 8.12 -5.03
CA LEU A 91 2.02 8.54 -4.64
C LEU A 91 1.54 9.79 -5.41
N CYS A 92 2.43 10.73 -5.73
CA CYS A 92 2.12 11.83 -6.65
C CYS A 92 1.61 11.30 -8.01
N GLU A 93 2.27 10.28 -8.55
CA GLU A 93 1.89 9.69 -9.82
C GLU A 93 0.59 8.88 -9.72
N VAL A 94 0.38 8.14 -8.63
CA VAL A 94 -0.91 7.50 -8.32
C VAL A 94 -2.04 8.53 -8.32
N ARG A 95 -1.86 9.65 -7.61
CA ARG A 95 -2.84 10.74 -7.59
C ARG A 95 -3.07 11.34 -8.98
N ARG A 96 -2.01 11.59 -9.74
CA ARG A 96 -2.10 12.15 -11.10
C ARG A 96 -2.90 11.25 -12.04
N ARG A 97 -2.80 9.93 -11.87
CA ARG A 97 -3.57 8.93 -12.61
C ARG A 97 -4.98 8.72 -12.04
N GLY A 98 -5.23 9.19 -10.81
CA GLY A 98 -6.41 8.89 -10.01
C GLY A 98 -6.56 7.41 -9.71
N ASP A 99 -5.44 6.72 -9.50
CA ASP A 99 -5.45 5.35 -8.98
C ASP A 99 -5.74 5.37 -7.47
N ILE A 100 -6.24 4.26 -6.94
CA ILE A 100 -6.46 4.07 -5.50
C ILE A 100 -5.13 3.68 -4.86
N ALA A 101 -4.79 4.30 -3.73
CA ALA A 101 -3.68 3.89 -2.87
C ALA A 101 -4.19 3.55 -1.47
N ILE A 102 -3.69 2.45 -0.91
CA ILE A 102 -3.80 2.14 0.52
C ILE A 102 -2.41 2.38 1.11
N VAL A 103 -2.31 3.35 2.00
CA VAL A 103 -1.02 3.76 2.58
C VAL A 103 -0.99 3.40 4.05
N PHE A 104 -0.08 2.51 4.44
CA PHE A 104 0.18 2.22 5.83
C PHE A 104 1.16 3.26 6.39
N ASP A 105 0.62 4.29 7.04
CA ASP A 105 1.37 5.44 7.53
C ASP A 105 1.55 5.41 9.05
N LYS A 106 2.65 4.81 9.49
CA LYS A 106 2.98 4.70 10.92
C LYS A 106 3.33 6.06 11.57
N VAL A 107 3.92 6.98 10.81
CA VAL A 107 4.47 8.24 11.35
C VAL A 107 3.50 9.41 11.17
N GLY A 108 2.61 9.33 10.18
CA GLY A 108 1.65 10.38 9.85
C GLY A 108 2.15 11.34 8.76
N ASP A 109 3.35 11.12 8.20
CA ASP A 109 3.95 12.06 7.24
C ASP A 109 3.31 12.00 5.86
N PHE A 110 2.78 10.83 5.47
CA PHE A 110 1.99 10.69 4.25
C PHE A 110 0.59 11.25 4.44
N THR A 111 -0.02 11.02 5.60
CA THR A 111 -1.34 11.53 5.95
C THR A 111 -1.33 13.05 5.96
N ALA A 112 -0.35 13.68 6.62
CA ALA A 112 -0.22 15.13 6.67
C ALA A 112 -0.06 15.77 5.29
N GLU A 113 0.54 15.06 4.33
CA GLU A 113 0.90 15.60 3.02
C GLU A 113 -0.11 15.25 1.92
N PHE A 114 -0.75 14.07 1.96
CA PHE A 114 -1.59 13.57 0.87
C PHE A 114 -3.07 13.47 1.20
N HIS A 115 -3.46 13.40 2.48
CA HIS A 115 -4.86 13.20 2.88
C HIS A 115 -5.72 14.43 2.57
N ASP A 116 -6.86 14.22 1.92
CA ASP A 116 -7.84 15.25 1.57
C ASP A 116 -9.28 14.74 1.78
N GLU A 117 -9.94 15.22 2.83
CA GLU A 117 -11.36 14.90 3.12
C GLU A 117 -12.29 15.37 1.99
N GLY A 118 -12.00 16.51 1.36
CA GLY A 118 -12.77 17.04 0.24
C GLY A 118 -12.61 16.22 -1.04
N ARG A 119 -11.61 15.33 -1.10
CA ARG A 119 -11.49 14.29 -2.14
C ARG A 119 -12.31 13.04 -1.85
N GLY A 120 -12.70 12.84 -0.60
CA GLY A 120 -13.22 11.56 -0.11
C GLY A 120 -12.13 10.56 0.22
N ASP A 121 -10.93 11.02 0.60
CA ASP A 121 -9.95 10.15 1.22
C ASP A 121 -10.46 9.66 2.58
N VAL A 122 -10.05 8.45 2.96
CA VAL A 122 -10.43 7.86 4.25
C VAL A 122 -9.18 7.62 5.09
N LEU A 123 -9.17 8.19 6.29
CA LEU A 123 -8.18 7.89 7.32
C LEU A 123 -8.74 6.83 8.27
N LEU A 124 -8.11 5.65 8.34
CA LEU A 124 -8.47 4.63 9.32
C LEU A 124 -7.49 4.65 10.50
N ASN A 125 -7.89 5.33 11.56
CA ASN A 125 -7.15 5.38 12.82
C ASN A 125 -8.14 5.51 13.97
N PRO A 126 -8.34 4.46 14.80
CA PRO A 126 -9.32 4.48 15.89
C PRO A 126 -9.09 5.59 16.94
N LEU A 127 -7.90 6.20 16.96
CA LEU A 127 -7.54 7.28 17.86
C LEU A 127 -7.64 8.67 17.21
N ASP A 128 -8.09 8.77 15.97
CA ASP A 128 -8.28 10.02 15.23
C ASP A 128 -9.78 10.28 15.02
N ALA A 129 -10.24 11.49 15.35
CA ALA A 129 -11.65 11.87 15.25
C ALA A 129 -12.19 11.87 13.82
N ARG A 130 -11.33 11.92 12.80
CA ARG A 130 -11.72 11.86 11.38
C ARG A 130 -11.97 10.42 10.92
N SER A 131 -11.57 9.43 11.72
CA SER A 131 -11.73 8.03 11.34
C SER A 131 -13.21 7.67 11.31
N PRO A 132 -13.70 7.06 10.22
CA PRO A 132 -15.05 6.56 10.21
C PRO A 132 -15.19 5.38 11.19
N ASP A 133 -16.42 5.15 11.62
CA ASP A 133 -16.79 4.02 12.45
C ASP A 133 -16.66 2.73 11.63
N TRP A 134 -15.59 1.97 11.89
CA TRP A 134 -15.34 0.68 11.27
C TRP A 134 -15.66 -0.45 12.23
N SER A 135 -16.28 -1.53 11.73
CA SER A 135 -16.42 -2.78 12.48
C SER A 135 -16.04 -4.00 11.64
N PRO A 136 -15.62 -5.10 12.28
CA PRO A 136 -15.35 -6.36 11.58
C PRO A 136 -16.55 -6.84 10.76
N TRP A 137 -17.78 -6.60 11.25
CA TRP A 137 -19.00 -7.05 10.58
C TRP A 137 -19.32 -6.26 9.31
N ALA A 138 -18.80 -5.04 9.16
CA ALA A 138 -18.92 -4.27 7.92
C ALA A 138 -18.23 -4.98 6.74
N GLU A 139 -17.18 -5.77 7.01
CA GLU A 139 -16.44 -6.52 5.99
C GLU A 139 -17.01 -7.91 5.68
N MET A 140 -17.99 -8.36 6.48
CA MET A 140 -18.54 -9.71 6.38
C MET A 140 -19.67 -9.79 5.37
N ARG A 141 -19.54 -10.68 4.38
CA ARG A 141 -20.61 -11.11 3.48
C ARG A 141 -21.09 -12.53 3.77
N ASP A 142 -20.21 -13.34 4.33
CA ASP A 142 -20.49 -14.72 4.73
C ASP A 142 -19.60 -15.13 5.92
N ILE A 143 -19.89 -16.28 6.53
CA ILE A 143 -19.10 -16.88 7.62
C ILE A 143 -17.63 -17.05 7.24
N ALA A 144 -17.32 -17.27 5.96
CA ALA A 144 -15.94 -17.38 5.49
C ALA A 144 -15.12 -16.11 5.75
N ASP A 145 -15.75 -14.92 5.76
CA ASP A 145 -15.07 -13.67 6.06
C ASP A 145 -14.68 -13.57 7.55
N ALA A 146 -15.48 -14.13 8.47
CA ALA A 146 -15.11 -14.20 9.88
C ALA A 146 -13.79 -14.98 10.08
N TYR A 147 -13.65 -16.11 9.39
CA TYR A 147 -12.42 -16.92 9.44
C TYR A 147 -11.22 -16.21 8.81
N ARG A 148 -11.41 -15.48 7.70
CA ARG A 148 -10.36 -14.68 7.08
C ARG A 148 -9.88 -13.57 8.02
N MET A 149 -10.79 -12.87 8.67
CA MET A 149 -10.45 -11.83 9.65
C MET A 149 -9.74 -12.41 10.87
N ALA A 150 -10.23 -13.53 11.41
CA ALA A 150 -9.59 -14.19 12.53
C ALA A 150 -8.14 -14.60 12.20
N LYS A 151 -7.90 -15.15 11.01
CA LYS A 151 -6.56 -15.49 10.54
C LYS A 151 -5.67 -14.27 10.27
N SER A 152 -6.25 -13.13 9.89
CA SER A 152 -5.51 -11.88 9.71
C SER A 152 -5.10 -11.26 11.05
N LEU A 153 -5.93 -11.40 12.09
CA LEU A 153 -5.69 -10.81 13.41
C LEU A 153 -4.81 -11.71 14.29
N ILE A 154 -5.05 -13.01 14.26
CA ILE A 154 -4.33 -14.02 15.05
C ILE A 154 -3.36 -14.76 14.11
N PRO A 155 -2.04 -14.54 14.22
CA PRO A 155 -1.07 -15.13 13.30
C PRO A 155 -1.01 -16.66 13.47
N SER A 156 -0.75 -17.38 12.37
CA SER A 156 -0.34 -18.78 12.45
C SER A 156 1.13 -18.86 12.84
N VAL A 157 1.49 -19.79 13.73
CA VAL A 157 2.87 -19.99 14.20
C VAL A 157 3.33 -21.40 13.87
N GLU A 158 4.64 -21.63 13.84
CA GLU A 158 5.19 -22.98 13.68
C GLU A 158 5.33 -23.68 15.04
N GLY A 159 5.27 -25.02 15.04
CA GLY A 159 5.46 -25.85 16.23
C GLY A 159 4.21 -26.10 17.08
N ALA A 160 4.41 -26.62 18.30
CA ALA A 160 3.33 -27.11 19.16
C ALA A 160 2.30 -26.04 19.55
N ASN A 161 2.72 -24.77 19.66
CA ASN A 161 1.83 -23.66 20.00
C ASN A 161 0.81 -23.33 18.90
N ASN A 162 1.02 -23.81 17.67
CA ASN A 162 0.11 -23.54 16.55
C ASN A 162 -1.32 -24.07 16.81
N PHE A 163 -1.46 -25.14 17.60
CA PHE A 163 -2.76 -25.67 17.98
C PHE A 163 -3.62 -24.61 18.69
N PHE A 164 -3.04 -23.84 19.61
CA PHE A 164 -3.76 -22.79 20.35
C PHE A 164 -4.11 -21.60 19.45
N HIS A 165 -3.23 -21.24 18.52
CA HIS A 165 -3.51 -20.20 17.54
C HIS A 165 -4.65 -20.58 16.60
N ILE A 166 -4.68 -21.83 16.12
CA ILE A 166 -5.78 -22.35 15.29
C ILE A 166 -7.09 -22.39 16.09
N GLY A 167 -7.04 -22.86 17.35
CA GLY A 167 -8.21 -22.85 18.24
C GLY A 167 -8.72 -21.43 18.48
N ALA A 168 -7.82 -20.46 18.70
CA ALA A 168 -8.17 -19.06 18.90
C ALA A 168 -8.78 -18.43 17.65
N GLN A 169 -8.28 -18.77 16.46
CA GLN A 169 -8.87 -18.35 15.19
C GLN A 169 -10.30 -18.88 15.03
N ASP A 170 -10.52 -20.17 15.29
CA ASP A 170 -11.86 -20.79 15.19
C ASP A 170 -12.84 -20.21 16.21
N LEU A 171 -12.39 -20.04 17.46
CA LEU A 171 -13.17 -19.43 18.53
C LEU A 171 -13.58 -18.00 18.16
N PHE A 172 -12.62 -17.16 17.75
CA PHE A 172 -12.89 -15.77 17.42
C PHE A 172 -13.81 -15.63 16.19
N ALA A 173 -13.57 -16.43 15.14
CA ALA A 173 -14.45 -16.45 13.97
C ALA A 173 -15.88 -16.90 14.33
N THR A 174 -16.02 -17.86 15.24
CA THR A 174 -17.32 -18.31 15.74
C THR A 174 -18.02 -17.23 16.55
N LEU A 175 -17.31 -16.51 17.42
CA LEU A 175 -17.86 -15.37 18.17
C LEU A 175 -18.35 -14.27 17.24
N LEU A 176 -17.52 -13.87 16.26
CA LEU A 176 -17.90 -12.91 15.22
C LEU A 176 -19.19 -13.34 14.52
N THR A 177 -19.29 -14.60 14.10
CA THR A 177 -20.46 -15.14 13.40
C THR A 177 -21.70 -15.19 14.28
N ARG A 178 -21.56 -15.58 15.56
CA ARG A 178 -22.67 -15.66 16.51
C ARG A 178 -23.25 -14.29 16.80
N ILE A 179 -22.37 -13.33 17.08
CA ILE A 179 -22.76 -11.95 17.39
C ILE A 179 -23.32 -11.26 16.14
N TRP A 180 -22.80 -11.57 14.95
CA TRP A 180 -23.30 -10.99 13.70
C TRP A 180 -24.81 -11.21 13.48
N ARG A 181 -25.34 -12.34 14.00
CA ARG A 181 -26.75 -12.74 13.90
C ARG A 181 -27.63 -12.18 15.02
N MET A 182 -27.05 -11.48 16.00
CA MET A 182 -27.79 -10.90 17.11
C MET A 182 -28.37 -9.53 16.71
N PRO A 183 -29.58 -9.18 17.16
CA PRO A 183 -30.20 -7.89 16.85
C PRO A 183 -29.50 -6.71 17.55
N ASP A 184 -28.90 -6.96 18.72
CA ASP A 184 -28.19 -6.01 19.58
C ASP A 184 -26.66 -6.13 19.45
N ARG A 185 -26.19 -6.58 18.28
CA ARG A 185 -24.77 -6.77 18.01
C ARG A 185 -23.99 -5.47 18.22
N SER A 186 -22.89 -5.58 18.93
CA SER A 186 -21.99 -4.46 19.21
C SER A 186 -20.58 -4.96 19.43
N LEU A 187 -19.60 -4.09 19.15
CA LEU A 187 -18.21 -4.38 19.44
C LEU A 187 -17.99 -4.59 20.95
N LEU A 188 -18.69 -3.83 21.79
CA LEU A 188 -18.66 -4.04 23.24
C LEU A 188 -19.08 -5.48 23.59
N GLY A 189 -20.19 -5.96 23.03
CA GLY A 189 -20.64 -7.35 23.21
C GLY A 189 -19.59 -8.37 22.78
N LEU A 190 -18.91 -8.14 21.65
CA LEU A 190 -17.80 -9.00 21.20
C LEU A 190 -16.63 -8.99 22.18
N LEU A 191 -16.21 -7.82 22.66
CA LEU A 191 -15.11 -7.69 23.61
C LEU A 191 -15.46 -8.32 24.97
N THR A 192 -16.69 -8.14 25.45
CA THR A 192 -17.18 -8.81 26.66
C THR A 192 -17.13 -10.32 26.48
N CYS A 193 -17.64 -10.84 25.36
CA CYS A 193 -17.58 -12.26 25.06
C CYS A 193 -16.14 -12.76 24.96
N ALA A 194 -15.25 -12.05 24.27
CA ALA A 194 -13.88 -12.51 24.04
C ALA A 194 -13.02 -12.46 25.31
N LEU A 195 -13.07 -11.34 26.04
CA LEU A 195 -12.07 -10.99 27.07
C LEU A 195 -12.53 -11.19 28.51
N VAL A 196 -13.84 -11.20 28.77
CA VAL A 196 -14.38 -11.13 30.14
C VAL A 196 -15.27 -12.31 30.49
N MET A 197 -16.10 -12.75 29.54
CA MET A 197 -17.09 -13.81 29.77
C MET A 197 -16.43 -15.11 30.24
N ASP A 198 -17.02 -15.72 31.26
CA ASP A 198 -16.54 -16.98 31.80
C ASP A 198 -16.78 -18.14 30.83
N GLY A 199 -16.09 -19.27 31.07
CA GLY A 199 -16.18 -20.44 30.21
C GLY A 199 -17.59 -21.06 30.16
N LYS A 200 -18.40 -20.96 31.23
CA LYS A 200 -19.74 -21.55 31.28
C LYS A 200 -20.70 -20.78 30.39
N ASP A 201 -20.64 -19.45 30.44
CA ASP A 201 -21.47 -18.59 29.61
C ASP A 201 -21.00 -18.58 28.16
N LYS A 202 -19.68 -18.64 27.92
CA LYS A 202 -19.14 -18.90 26.57
C LYS A 202 -19.64 -20.23 26.00
N ALA A 203 -19.66 -21.31 26.79
CA ALA A 203 -20.18 -22.61 26.36
C ALA A 203 -21.66 -22.51 25.95
N LYS A 204 -22.49 -21.77 26.70
CA LYS A 204 -23.90 -21.52 26.35
C LYS A 204 -24.02 -20.73 25.05
N LEU A 205 -23.26 -19.65 24.91
CA LEU A 205 -23.25 -18.80 23.71
C LEU A 205 -22.84 -19.58 22.45
N LEU A 206 -21.82 -20.42 22.59
CA LEU A 206 -21.22 -21.21 21.52
C LEU A 206 -21.90 -22.58 21.32
N ALA A 207 -22.95 -22.90 22.09
CA ALA A 207 -23.62 -24.18 22.01
C ALA A 207 -24.04 -24.50 20.57
N ARG A 208 -23.80 -25.75 20.14
CA ARG A 208 -24.02 -26.24 18.76
C ARG A 208 -23.09 -25.59 17.71
N THR A 209 -21.89 -25.19 18.10
CA THR A 209 -20.79 -24.85 17.18
C THR A 209 -19.60 -25.78 17.41
N ALA A 210 -18.71 -25.85 16.43
CA ALA A 210 -17.45 -26.60 16.58
C ALA A 210 -16.55 -26.02 17.70
N ALA A 211 -16.68 -24.73 18.03
CA ALA A 211 -15.92 -24.09 19.09
C ALA A 211 -16.41 -24.46 20.51
N ALA A 212 -17.62 -25.01 20.66
CA ALA A 212 -18.16 -25.43 21.96
C ALA A 212 -17.25 -26.46 22.66
N LYS A 213 -16.58 -27.32 21.89
CA LYS A 213 -15.64 -28.34 22.38
C LYS A 213 -14.52 -27.80 23.25
N HIS A 214 -14.16 -26.51 23.11
CA HIS A 214 -13.13 -25.87 23.93
C HIS A 214 -13.57 -25.66 25.38
N TYR A 215 -14.87 -25.77 25.64
CA TYR A 215 -15.50 -25.55 26.95
C TYR A 215 -16.24 -26.79 27.48
N GLU A 216 -16.17 -27.91 26.76
CA GLU A 216 -16.71 -29.19 27.21
C GLU A 216 -15.67 -29.93 28.07
N GLY A 217 -15.96 -30.15 29.35
CA GLY A 217 -15.04 -30.78 30.31
C GLY A 217 -14.07 -29.81 30.99
N ASP A 218 -13.20 -30.34 31.86
CA ASP A 218 -12.20 -29.56 32.62
C ASP A 218 -10.81 -29.66 31.97
N HIS A 219 -10.72 -29.22 30.72
CA HIS A 219 -9.49 -29.32 29.93
C HIS A 219 -8.76 -27.96 29.88
N ARG A 220 -7.51 -27.95 30.38
CA ARG A 220 -6.56 -26.81 30.33
C ARG A 220 -6.43 -26.18 28.93
N SER A 221 -6.67 -26.96 27.88
CA SER A 221 -6.62 -26.53 26.48
C SER A 221 -7.60 -25.41 26.12
N GLY A 222 -8.77 -25.32 26.77
CA GLY A 222 -9.73 -24.24 26.54
C GLY A 222 -9.23 -22.88 27.05
N GLN A 223 -8.61 -22.88 28.24
CA GLN A 223 -8.04 -21.68 28.85
C GLN A 223 -6.87 -21.13 28.01
N ASP A 224 -6.02 -22.00 27.47
CA ASP A 224 -4.89 -21.59 26.62
C ASP A 224 -5.35 -21.01 25.28
N VAL A 225 -6.42 -21.55 24.69
CA VAL A 225 -7.07 -21.00 23.49
C VAL A 225 -7.65 -19.61 23.77
N ASP A 226 -8.36 -19.43 24.88
CA ASP A 226 -8.91 -18.14 25.30
C ASP A 226 -7.83 -17.09 25.58
N ALA A 227 -6.75 -17.48 26.25
CA ALA A 227 -5.60 -16.61 26.51
C ALA A 227 -4.98 -16.15 25.18
N THR A 228 -4.78 -17.08 24.24
CA THR A 228 -4.24 -16.78 22.91
C THR A 228 -5.15 -15.81 22.15
N MET A 229 -6.46 -16.06 22.11
CA MET A 229 -7.43 -15.16 21.48
C MET A 229 -7.40 -13.76 22.13
N SER A 230 -7.36 -13.70 23.46
CA SER A 230 -7.42 -12.45 24.21
C SER A 230 -6.23 -11.53 23.89
N VAL A 231 -5.02 -12.08 23.72
CA VAL A 231 -3.82 -11.31 23.38
C VAL A 231 -4.00 -10.51 22.10
N TYR A 232 -4.58 -11.12 21.06
CA TYR A 232 -4.71 -10.48 19.75
C TYR A 232 -5.98 -9.64 19.62
N THR A 233 -7.07 -10.01 20.29
CA THR A 233 -8.36 -9.30 20.21
C THR A 233 -8.42 -8.02 21.05
N GLN A 234 -7.52 -7.86 22.04
CA GLN A 234 -7.40 -6.63 22.83
C GLN A 234 -7.20 -5.37 21.99
N ALA A 235 -6.57 -5.45 20.82
CA ALA A 235 -6.38 -4.30 19.93
C ALA A 235 -7.72 -3.68 19.46
N LEU A 236 -8.80 -4.47 19.42
CA LEU A 236 -10.12 -4.00 19.03
C LEU A 236 -10.74 -3.05 20.06
N ARG A 237 -10.22 -2.96 21.29
CA ARG A 237 -10.71 -2.04 22.33
C ARG A 237 -10.63 -0.56 21.95
N PHE A 238 -9.79 -0.23 20.98
CA PHE A 238 -9.57 1.14 20.52
C PHE A 238 -10.62 1.57 19.49
N LEU A 239 -11.37 0.64 18.91
CA LEU A 239 -12.48 0.96 18.03
C LEU A 239 -13.68 1.47 18.84
N PRO A 240 -14.57 2.27 18.25
CA PRO A 240 -15.75 2.77 18.94
C PRO A 240 -16.64 1.58 19.35
N GLN A 241 -17.11 1.57 20.60
CA GLN A 241 -17.73 0.38 21.18
C GLN A 241 -19.17 0.11 20.70
N THR A 242 -19.82 1.15 20.18
CA THR A 242 -21.19 1.12 19.64
C THR A 242 -21.26 0.65 18.19
N VAL A 243 -20.13 0.44 17.52
CA VAL A 243 -20.10 -0.08 16.16
C VAL A 243 -20.57 -1.53 16.12
N GLY A 244 -21.00 -1.95 14.93
CA GLY A 244 -21.73 -3.17 14.66
C GLY A 244 -22.98 -2.89 13.82
N GLY A 245 -23.20 -1.68 13.34
CA GLY A 245 -24.37 -1.32 12.54
C GLY A 245 -24.27 -1.75 11.08
N ALA A 246 -25.32 -1.47 10.31
CA ALA A 246 -25.27 -1.56 8.84
C ALA A 246 -24.63 -0.32 8.19
N GLN A 247 -24.44 0.76 8.96
CA GLN A 247 -23.89 2.04 8.50
C GLN A 247 -22.39 2.16 8.77
N ASP A 248 -21.78 1.14 9.38
CA ASP A 248 -20.36 1.11 9.64
C ASP A 248 -19.60 1.12 8.30
N PHE A 249 -18.48 1.83 8.28
CA PHE A 249 -17.61 1.92 7.12
C PHE A 249 -17.02 0.56 6.77
N SER A 250 -17.09 0.19 5.48
CA SER A 250 -16.41 -0.97 4.91
C SER A 250 -15.31 -0.54 3.95
N ILE A 251 -14.11 -1.07 4.18
CA ILE A 251 -12.96 -0.95 3.29
C ILE A 251 -13.26 -1.63 1.96
N ARG A 252 -13.89 -2.82 2.01
CA ARG A 252 -14.24 -3.59 0.82
C ARG A 252 -15.18 -2.79 -0.09
N ASP A 253 -16.23 -2.20 0.48
CA ASP A 253 -17.21 -1.43 -0.29
C ASP A 253 -16.60 -0.13 -0.82
N PHE A 254 -15.80 0.56 0.00
CA PHE A 254 -15.06 1.75 -0.44
C PHE A 254 -14.21 1.48 -1.69
N ILE A 255 -13.46 0.37 -1.70
CA ILE A 255 -12.64 -0.04 -2.84
C ILE A 255 -13.52 -0.44 -4.03
N ALA A 256 -14.54 -1.26 -3.80
CA ALA A 256 -15.44 -1.73 -4.86
C ALA A 256 -16.14 -0.55 -5.55
N ASP A 257 -16.71 0.38 -4.79
CA ASP A 257 -17.39 1.57 -5.31
C ASP A 257 -16.45 2.48 -6.09
N ALA A 258 -15.21 2.64 -5.63
CA ALA A 258 -14.20 3.41 -6.34
C ALA A 258 -13.79 2.75 -7.67
N VAL A 259 -13.67 1.42 -7.71
CA VAL A 259 -13.39 0.67 -8.94
C VAL A 259 -14.59 0.73 -9.89
N THR A 260 -15.80 0.46 -9.41
CA THR A 260 -17.03 0.46 -10.23
C THR A 260 -17.28 1.82 -10.86
N ARG A 261 -17.11 2.93 -10.13
CA ARG A 261 -17.24 4.29 -10.71
C ARG A 261 -16.27 4.53 -11.86
N ARG A 262 -15.04 4.00 -11.75
CA ARG A 262 -14.02 4.13 -12.79
C ARG A 262 -14.32 3.29 -14.02
N GLU A 263 -14.90 2.10 -13.84
CA GLU A 263 -15.28 1.20 -14.94
C GLU A 263 -16.52 1.69 -15.69
N GLN A 264 -17.51 2.26 -14.98
CA GLN A 264 -18.76 2.72 -15.58
C GLN A 264 -18.60 4.01 -16.39
N ALA A 265 -17.76 4.94 -15.95
CA ALA A 265 -17.58 6.24 -16.59
C ALA A 265 -16.10 6.69 -16.63
N PRO A 266 -15.23 5.98 -17.37
CA PRO A 266 -13.78 6.18 -17.33
C PRO A 266 -13.36 7.59 -17.75
N GLU A 267 -13.92 8.12 -18.83
CA GLU A 267 -13.59 9.46 -19.33
C GLU A 267 -14.02 10.57 -18.37
N ALA A 268 -15.21 10.44 -17.77
CA ALA A 268 -15.71 11.41 -16.79
C ALA A 268 -14.84 11.40 -15.52
N ALA A 269 -14.50 10.21 -15.01
CA ALA A 269 -13.62 10.06 -13.86
C ALA A 269 -12.23 10.69 -14.13
N LEU A 270 -11.61 10.36 -15.27
CA LEU A 270 -10.32 10.92 -15.67
C LEU A 270 -10.36 12.44 -15.86
N THR A 271 -11.47 12.97 -16.39
CA THR A 271 -11.65 14.42 -16.57
C THR A 271 -11.73 15.13 -15.23
N ALA A 272 -12.53 14.63 -14.29
CA ALA A 272 -12.63 15.19 -12.94
C ALA A 272 -11.27 15.17 -12.21
N ILE A 273 -10.50 14.09 -12.34
CA ILE A 273 -9.13 13.98 -11.78
C ILE A 273 -8.22 15.06 -12.38
N ARG A 274 -8.20 15.19 -13.72
CA ARG A 274 -7.36 16.17 -14.42
C ARG A 274 -7.73 17.59 -14.06
N GLU A 275 -9.01 17.91 -13.95
CA GLU A 275 -9.50 19.25 -13.58
C GLU A 275 -9.09 19.62 -12.17
N ARG A 276 -9.30 18.72 -11.20
CA ARG A 276 -8.86 18.92 -9.81
C ARG A 276 -7.34 19.15 -9.73
N PHE A 277 -6.57 18.28 -10.40
CA PHE A 277 -5.10 18.39 -10.39
C PHE A 277 -4.62 19.69 -11.05
N ARG A 278 -5.26 20.14 -12.15
CA ARG A 278 -4.95 21.42 -12.78
C ARG A 278 -5.29 22.60 -11.87
N ALA A 279 -6.42 22.57 -11.17
CA ALA A 279 -6.82 23.61 -10.23
C ALA A 279 -5.81 23.76 -9.10
N GLU A 280 -5.38 22.64 -8.50
CA GLU A 280 -4.36 22.63 -7.44
C GLU A 280 -3.00 23.15 -7.93
N ILE A 281 -2.58 22.77 -9.14
CA ILE A 281 -1.35 23.32 -9.75
C ILE A 281 -1.46 24.84 -9.94
N ALA A 282 -2.60 25.33 -10.41
CA ALA A 282 -2.82 26.76 -10.59
C ALA A 282 -2.75 27.51 -9.24
N GLU A 283 -3.29 26.92 -8.17
CA GLU A 283 -3.17 27.48 -6.81
C GLU A 283 -1.71 27.50 -6.32
N LEU A 284 -0.91 26.46 -6.59
CA LEU A 284 0.52 26.46 -6.26
C LEU A 284 1.30 27.50 -7.05
N GLN A 285 1.03 27.64 -8.34
CA GLN A 285 1.66 28.67 -9.18
C GLN A 285 1.35 30.07 -8.64
N LYS A 286 0.10 30.30 -8.23
CA LYS A 286 -0.33 31.55 -7.59
C LYS A 286 0.34 31.76 -6.24
N ALA A 287 0.45 30.71 -5.41
CA ALA A 287 1.15 30.79 -4.14
C ALA A 287 2.63 31.15 -4.34
N ARG A 288 3.29 30.55 -5.34
CA ARG A 288 4.68 30.86 -5.70
C ARG A 288 4.84 32.30 -6.16
N SER A 289 3.92 32.85 -6.96
CA SER A 289 3.97 34.26 -7.34
C SER A 289 3.80 35.20 -6.14
N LEU A 290 2.93 34.83 -5.18
CA LEU A 290 2.73 35.60 -3.95
C LEU A 290 3.95 35.57 -3.03
N LEU A 291 4.63 34.42 -2.92
CA LEU A 291 5.91 34.31 -2.21
C LEU A 291 6.96 35.23 -2.85
N ALA A 292 7.07 35.23 -4.18
CA ALA A 292 8.00 36.09 -4.91
C ALA A 292 7.69 37.58 -4.72
N ALA A 293 6.42 37.94 -4.52
CA ALA A 293 5.97 39.30 -4.22
C ALA A 293 6.06 39.69 -2.73
N GLY A 294 6.51 38.79 -1.84
CA GLY A 294 6.61 39.03 -0.40
C GLY A 294 5.28 38.90 0.37
N GLU A 295 4.19 38.47 -0.27
CA GLU A 295 2.87 38.30 0.34
C GLU A 295 2.74 36.97 1.11
N LEU A 296 3.56 36.79 2.14
CA LEU A 296 3.71 35.53 2.87
C LEU A 296 2.38 34.97 3.41
N ARG A 297 1.52 35.79 4.02
CA ARG A 297 0.25 35.34 4.60
C ARG A 297 -0.76 34.84 3.55
N ALA A 298 -0.76 35.42 2.35
CA ALA A 298 -1.66 34.99 1.27
C ALA A 298 -1.13 33.70 0.64
N ALA A 299 0.18 33.63 0.42
CA ALA A 299 0.85 32.44 -0.07
C ALA A 299 0.66 31.23 0.86
N PHE A 300 0.91 31.37 2.16
CA PHE A 300 0.75 30.26 3.12
C PHE A 300 -0.69 29.77 3.23
N ARG A 301 -1.68 30.67 3.11
CA ARG A 301 -3.10 30.27 3.09
C ARG A 301 -3.45 29.44 1.86
N LEU A 302 -2.86 29.73 0.70
CA LEU A 302 -3.05 28.91 -0.50
C LEU A 302 -2.30 27.59 -0.39
N ILE A 303 -1.06 27.59 0.08
CA ILE A 303 -0.28 26.37 0.29
C ILE A 303 -0.98 25.42 1.26
N ALA A 304 -1.57 25.95 2.34
CA ALA A 304 -2.33 25.14 3.31
C ALA A 304 -3.61 24.52 2.75
N ARG A 305 -4.13 25.00 1.60
CA ARG A 305 -5.31 24.46 0.92
C ARG A 305 -4.95 23.42 -0.13
N VAL A 306 -3.76 23.51 -0.71
CA VAL A 306 -3.32 22.58 -1.74
C VAL A 306 -2.76 21.33 -1.09
N THR A 307 -3.35 20.17 -1.39
CA THR A 307 -2.83 18.87 -0.95
C THR A 307 -1.69 18.33 -1.82
N ILE A 308 -1.25 19.04 -2.88
CA ILE A 308 -0.12 18.59 -3.69
C ILE A 308 1.16 18.76 -2.87
N ALA A 309 1.73 17.62 -2.48
CA ALA A 309 3.06 17.44 -1.93
C ALA A 309 4.12 18.34 -2.61
N VAL A 310 4.93 19.02 -1.79
CA VAL A 310 6.14 19.74 -2.22
C VAL A 310 7.20 18.70 -2.62
N GLY A 311 7.03 18.12 -3.82
CA GLY A 311 7.79 16.97 -4.28
C GLY A 311 7.22 16.25 -5.50
N CYS A 312 6.01 16.63 -5.94
CA CYS A 312 5.42 16.17 -7.21
C CYS A 312 6.01 16.87 -8.46
N HIS A 313 7.10 17.64 -8.31
CA HIS A 313 7.83 18.32 -9.38
C HIS A 313 9.27 17.80 -9.49
#